data_AF-A0A8T2QWP8-F1
#
_entry.id   AF-A0A8T2QWP8-F1
#
_cell.length_a   1.000
_cell.length_b   1.000
_cell.length_c   1.000
_cell.angle_alpha   90.00
_cell.angle_beta   90.00
_cell.angle_gamma   90.00
#
_symmetry.space_group_name_H-M   'P 1'
#
loop_
_entity.id
_entity.type
_entity.pdbx_description
1 polymer ?
#
loop_
_entity_poly.entity_id
_entity_poly.type
_entity_poly.pdbx_seq_one_letter_code
_entity_poly.pdbx_strand_id
1 'polypeptide(L)'
;MVNKKHEIPSPDDEVWRLVKIRRNGPVHEQLQGNGIKTVSDFLERYEQDGQKLRIELGIKPKDWDAISKHAKKCVSMDISSQPVDLPQGPVQLLSTDQPAELPQETLE
;
A
#
# COMPACT_ATOMS: atom_id res chain seq x y z
N MET A 1 4.60 -13.65 -27.32
CA MET A 1 4.91 -12.43 -26.55
C MET A 1 3.81 -12.23 -25.52
N VAL A 2 4.13 -12.22 -24.22
CA VAL A 2 3.15 -11.93 -23.16
C VAL A 2 3.49 -10.54 -22.61
N ASN A 3 2.58 -9.58 -22.80
CA ASN A 3 2.72 -8.24 -22.27
C ASN A 3 2.63 -8.29 -20.74
N LYS A 4 3.79 -8.29 -20.08
CA LYS A 4 3.91 -8.27 -18.61
C LYS A 4 3.38 -6.94 -18.06
N LYS A 5 2.06 -6.84 -17.83
CA LYS A 5 1.52 -5.87 -16.86
C LYS A 5 2.15 -6.20 -15.50
N HIS A 6 2.56 -5.18 -14.74
CA HIS A 6 3.19 -5.38 -13.43
C HIS A 6 2.26 -6.17 -12.49
N GLU A 7 2.84 -7.15 -11.78
CA GLU A 7 2.07 -8.03 -10.90
C GLU A 7 1.55 -7.33 -9.63
N ILE A 8 2.22 -6.23 -9.26
CA ILE A 8 1.86 -5.30 -8.19
C ILE A 8 1.72 -3.91 -8.83
N PRO A 9 0.53 -3.29 -8.80
CA PRO A 9 0.37 -1.87 -9.12
C PRO A 9 0.78 -1.01 -7.93
N SER A 10 1.27 0.20 -8.20
CA SER A 10 1.51 1.26 -7.19
C SER A 10 0.17 1.88 -6.75
N PRO A 11 0.03 2.47 -5.54
CA PRO A 11 -1.20 3.17 -5.17
C PRO A 11 -1.41 4.43 -6.01
N ASP A 12 -0.29 5.03 -6.45
CA ASP A 12 -0.20 6.21 -7.32
C ASP A 12 -0.39 5.87 -8.82
N ASP A 13 -0.37 4.58 -9.20
CA ASP A 13 -0.64 4.19 -10.59
C ASP A 13 -2.07 4.59 -10.99
N GLU A 14 -2.22 5.05 -12.24
CA GLU A 14 -3.53 5.33 -12.82
C GLU A 14 -4.40 4.07 -12.91
N VAL A 15 -5.70 4.20 -12.68
CA VAL A 15 -6.64 3.07 -12.56
C VAL A 15 -6.70 2.15 -13.81
N TRP A 16 -6.33 2.63 -15.00
CA TRP A 16 -6.22 1.79 -16.21
C TRP A 16 -5.08 0.75 -16.16
N ARG A 17 -4.15 0.87 -15.22
CA ARG A 17 -3.09 -0.12 -14.96
C ARG A 17 -3.67 -1.46 -14.52
N LEU A 18 -4.79 -1.44 -13.79
CA LEU A 18 -5.46 -2.64 -13.29
C LEU A 18 -5.76 -3.67 -14.40
N VAL A 19 -5.84 -4.95 -14.02
CA VAL A 19 -6.29 -5.99 -14.95
C VAL A 19 -7.70 -5.69 -15.46
N LYS A 20 -8.03 -6.15 -16.67
CA LYS A 20 -9.33 -5.94 -17.36
C LYS A 20 -9.72 -4.50 -17.69
N ILE A 21 -9.16 -3.48 -17.04
CA ILE A 21 -9.33 -2.08 -17.44
C ILE A 21 -8.40 -1.77 -18.64
N ARG A 22 -8.95 -1.03 -19.61
CA ARG A 22 -8.21 -0.50 -20.77
C ARG A 22 -8.10 1.01 -20.61
N ARG A 23 -6.91 1.57 -20.91
CA ARG A 23 -6.73 3.03 -21.03
C ARG A 23 -7.71 3.56 -22.08
N ASN A 24 -8.41 4.64 -21.76
CA ASN A 24 -9.43 5.28 -22.60
C ASN A 24 -10.52 4.30 -23.09
N GLY A 25 -10.88 3.32 -22.25
CA GLY A 25 -12.11 2.53 -22.42
C GLY A 25 -13.26 3.09 -21.59
N PRO A 26 -14.50 2.63 -21.80
CA PRO A 26 -15.69 3.18 -21.12
C PRO A 26 -15.59 3.08 -19.59
N VAL A 27 -15.05 1.98 -19.07
CA VAL A 27 -14.78 1.80 -17.63
C VAL A 27 -13.77 2.83 -17.10
N HIS A 28 -12.76 3.20 -17.88
CA HIS A 28 -11.77 4.20 -17.48
C HIS A 28 -12.36 5.62 -17.46
N GLU A 29 -13.12 5.98 -18.50
CA GLU A 29 -13.80 7.27 -18.59
C GLU A 29 -14.84 7.43 -17.47
N GLN A 30 -15.60 6.38 -17.16
CA GLN A 30 -16.58 6.41 -16.08
C GLN A 30 -15.94 6.44 -14.68
N LEU A 31 -14.79 5.79 -14.48
CA LEU A 31 -14.02 5.95 -13.24
C LEU A 31 -13.52 7.40 -13.09
N GLN A 32 -12.94 7.98 -14.15
CA GLN A 32 -12.52 9.39 -14.14
C GLN A 32 -13.69 10.36 -13.92
N GLY A 33 -14.87 10.09 -14.49
CA GLY A 33 -16.09 10.87 -14.27
C GLY A 33 -16.59 10.84 -12.82
N ASN A 34 -16.32 9.74 -12.10
CA ASN A 34 -16.55 9.60 -10.66
C ASN A 34 -15.40 10.17 -9.80
N GLY A 35 -14.40 10.82 -10.40
CA GLY A 35 -13.22 11.34 -9.71
C GLY A 35 -12.12 10.31 -9.43
N ILE A 36 -12.35 9.03 -9.75
CA ILE A 36 -11.45 7.91 -9.44
C ILE A 36 -10.34 7.85 -10.51
N LYS A 37 -9.14 8.35 -10.16
CA LYS A 37 -8.01 8.45 -11.09
C LYS A 37 -6.92 7.41 -10.79
N THR A 38 -6.63 7.20 -9.51
CA THR A 38 -5.56 6.32 -9.04
C THR A 38 -6.09 4.96 -8.56
N VAL A 39 -5.19 4.01 -8.32
CA VAL A 39 -5.51 2.74 -7.63
C VAL A 39 -5.92 3.00 -6.18
N SER A 40 -5.37 4.03 -5.52
CA SER A 40 -5.77 4.45 -4.18
C SER A 40 -7.23 4.92 -4.12
N ASP A 41 -7.64 5.84 -5.00
CA ASP A 41 -9.04 6.30 -5.11
C ASP A 41 -10.02 5.12 -5.33
N PHE A 42 -9.60 4.17 -6.17
CA PHE A 42 -10.41 2.99 -6.49
C PHE A 42 -10.60 2.10 -5.26
N LEU A 43 -9.55 1.92 -4.44
CA LEU A 43 -9.63 1.12 -3.22
C LEU A 43 -10.51 1.79 -2.16
N GLU A 44 -10.38 3.10 -1.95
CA GLU A 44 -11.24 3.84 -1.01
C GLU A 44 -12.73 3.72 -1.42
N ARG A 45 -13.05 3.96 -2.70
CA ARG A 45 -14.42 3.82 -3.19
C ARG A 45 -14.91 2.37 -3.17
N TYR A 46 -14.02 1.39 -3.38
CA TYR A 46 -14.34 -0.03 -3.26
C TYR A 46 -14.78 -0.38 -1.83
N GLU A 47 -14.09 0.14 -0.80
CA GLU A 47 -14.41 -0.13 0.60
C GLU A 47 -15.69 0.58 1.06
N GLN A 48 -15.98 1.78 0.55
CA GLN A 48 -17.22 2.51 0.82
C GLN A 48 -18.45 1.87 0.15
N ASP A 49 -18.39 1.63 -1.16
CA ASP A 49 -19.58 1.38 -2.01
C ASP A 49 -19.29 0.40 -3.17
N GLY A 50 -18.30 -0.48 -3.05
CA GLY A 50 -17.80 -1.30 -4.17
C GLY A 50 -18.84 -2.10 -4.96
N GLN A 51 -19.96 -2.53 -4.35
CA GLN A 51 -21.06 -3.16 -5.09
C GLN A 51 -21.86 -2.18 -5.96
N LYS A 52 -22.09 -0.93 -5.49
CA LYS A 52 -22.73 0.10 -6.31
C LYS A 52 -21.82 0.49 -7.48
N LEU A 53 -20.54 0.74 -7.19
CA LEU A 53 -19.53 1.07 -8.20
C LEU A 53 -19.44 -0.01 -9.29
N ARG A 54 -19.47 -1.29 -8.92
CA ARG A 54 -19.51 -2.41 -9.87
C ARG A 54 -20.75 -2.37 -10.79
N ILE A 55 -21.94 -2.12 -10.22
CA ILE A 55 -23.20 -2.05 -10.96
C ILE A 55 -23.16 -0.87 -11.93
N GLU A 56 -22.71 0.28 -11.46
CA GLU A 56 -22.58 1.51 -12.23
C GLU A 56 -21.65 1.31 -13.44
N LEU A 57 -20.47 0.72 -13.24
CA LEU A 57 -19.49 0.42 -14.28
C LEU A 57 -19.91 -0.74 -15.21
N GLY A 58 -21.04 -1.40 -14.96
CA GLY A 58 -21.54 -2.54 -15.74
C GLY A 58 -20.65 -3.80 -15.70
N ILE A 59 -19.82 -3.96 -14.66
CA ILE A 59 -18.77 -5.00 -14.65
C ILE A 59 -19.30 -6.36 -14.17
N LYS A 60 -19.03 -7.40 -14.97
CA LYS A 60 -19.34 -8.81 -14.63
C LYS A 60 -18.63 -9.22 -13.35
N PRO A 61 -19.25 -10.03 -12.46
CA PRO A 61 -18.69 -10.34 -11.14
C PRO A 61 -17.31 -10.99 -11.21
N LYS A 62 -17.07 -11.85 -12.21
CA LYS A 62 -15.76 -12.49 -12.46
C LYS A 62 -14.65 -11.50 -12.86
N ASP A 63 -14.99 -10.46 -13.62
CA ASP A 63 -14.03 -9.43 -14.02
C ASP A 63 -13.80 -8.42 -12.89
N TRP A 64 -14.85 -8.12 -12.11
CA TRP A 64 -14.78 -7.29 -10.91
C TRP A 64 -13.87 -7.90 -9.84
N ASP A 65 -14.02 -9.20 -9.56
CA ASP A 65 -13.12 -9.93 -8.64
C ASP A 65 -11.66 -9.82 -9.07
N ALA A 66 -11.37 -10.03 -10.36
CA ALA A 66 -10.03 -9.91 -10.90
C ALA A 66 -9.44 -8.49 -10.74
N ILE A 67 -10.22 -7.44 -11.03
CA ILE A 67 -9.83 -6.04 -10.83
C ILE A 67 -9.53 -5.79 -9.35
N SER A 68 -10.48 -6.13 -8.47
CA SER A 68 -10.41 -5.89 -7.02
C SER A 68 -9.23 -6.62 -6.38
N LYS A 69 -8.99 -7.87 -6.77
CA LYS A 69 -7.87 -8.68 -6.32
C LYS A 69 -6.52 -8.12 -6.79
N HIS A 70 -6.45 -7.55 -7.99
CA HIS A 70 -5.22 -6.90 -8.48
C HIS A 70 -4.98 -5.55 -7.80
N ALA A 71 -6.02 -4.74 -7.60
CA ALA A 71 -5.91 -3.50 -6.82
C ALA A 71 -5.43 -3.77 -5.40
N LYS A 72 -6.00 -4.76 -4.70
CA LYS A 72 -5.61 -5.09 -3.31
C LYS A 72 -4.16 -5.57 -3.16
N LYS A 73 -3.54 -6.14 -4.20
CA LYS A 73 -2.10 -6.48 -4.18
C LYS A 73 -1.20 -5.27 -3.94
N CYS A 74 -1.65 -4.06 -4.31
CA CYS A 74 -0.98 -2.80 -4.03
C CYS A 74 -0.72 -2.61 -2.52
N VAL A 75 -1.70 -2.93 -1.67
CA VAL A 75 -1.66 -2.69 -0.23
C VAL A 75 -1.08 -3.89 0.51
N SER A 76 -1.29 -5.11 0.01
CA SER A 76 -0.81 -6.33 0.68
C SER A 76 0.70 -6.52 0.72
N MET A 77 1.51 -5.70 0.02
CA MET A 77 2.97 -5.76 0.14
C MET A 77 3.52 -5.06 1.39
N ASP A 78 2.81 -4.10 1.96
CA ASP A 78 3.28 -3.36 3.14
C ASP A 78 3.20 -4.21 4.42
N ILE A 79 2.11 -4.97 4.57
CA ILE A 79 1.80 -5.78 5.77
C ILE A 79 2.52 -7.12 5.87
N SER A 80 3.22 -7.57 4.83
CA SER A 80 4.04 -8.80 4.88
C SER A 80 5.54 -8.53 5.05
N SER A 81 5.95 -7.26 5.19
CA SER A 81 7.34 -6.85 5.37
C SER A 81 7.52 -5.98 6.62
N GLN A 82 6.84 -6.33 7.71
CA GLN A 82 7.33 -5.99 9.03
C GLN A 82 8.42 -6.99 9.44
N PRO A 83 9.71 -6.59 9.52
CA PRO A 83 10.60 -7.26 10.44
C PRO A 83 10.01 -7.07 11.85
N VAL A 84 9.80 -8.16 12.57
CA VAL A 84 9.50 -8.08 14.00
C VAL A 84 10.72 -7.47 14.68
N ASP A 85 10.62 -6.21 15.12
CA ASP A 85 11.71 -5.53 15.82
C ASP A 85 11.83 -6.11 17.23
N LEU A 86 12.54 -7.24 17.29
CA LEU A 86 12.86 -7.97 18.49
C LEU A 86 14.16 -7.36 19.05
N PRO A 87 14.14 -6.67 20.21
CA PRO A 87 15.32 -5.96 20.70
C PRO A 87 16.38 -6.98 21.11
N GLN A 88 17.39 -7.16 20.25
CA GLN A 88 18.56 -8.00 20.46
C GLN A 88 19.83 -7.18 20.20
N GLY A 89 20.09 -6.22 21.09
CA GLY A 89 21.37 -5.53 21.15
C GLY A 89 22.31 -6.20 22.15
N PRO A 90 23.48 -6.68 21.71
CA PRO A 90 24.67 -6.68 22.55
C PRO A 90 25.83 -5.92 21.91
N VAL A 91 26.06 -4.70 22.43
CA VAL A 91 27.35 -4.03 22.80
C VAL A 91 28.62 -4.07 21.90
N GLN A 92 29.62 -3.26 22.31
CA GLN A 92 31.00 -3.07 21.80
C GLN A 92 31.13 -2.04 20.65
N LEU A 93 32.10 -1.09 20.62
CA LEU A 93 33.10 -0.51 21.56
C LEU A 93 33.61 0.80 20.83
N LEU A 94 34.08 1.91 21.42
CA LEU A 94 35.36 2.11 22.12
C LEU A 94 35.68 3.63 22.23
N SER A 95 36.18 4.09 23.39
CA SER A 95 36.89 5.38 23.63
C SER A 95 36.13 6.70 23.31
N THR A 96 36.27 7.83 24.00
CA THR A 96 37.08 8.27 25.15
C THR A 96 36.30 9.43 25.85
N ASP A 97 36.56 9.93 27.08
CA ASP A 97 37.70 9.84 28.01
C ASP A 97 37.24 9.94 29.48
N GLN A 98 38.16 10.08 30.45
CA GLN A 98 37.85 10.25 31.88
C GLN A 98 38.56 11.49 32.48
N PRO A 99 37.82 12.38 33.17
CA PRO A 99 38.01 12.53 34.61
C PRO A 99 36.64 12.55 35.34
N ALA A 100 36.37 11.72 36.36
CA ALA A 100 37.02 11.66 37.66
C ALA A 100 36.82 12.92 38.53
N GLU A 101 35.67 13.03 39.19
CA GLU A 101 35.61 13.51 40.57
C GLU A 101 34.58 12.70 41.40
N LEU A 102 34.75 12.74 42.72
CA LEU A 102 34.31 11.74 43.69
C LEU A 102 32.89 12.04 44.26
N PRO A 103 32.11 11.04 44.70
CA PRO A 103 30.69 11.26 45.00
C PRO A 103 30.31 11.21 46.51
N GLN A 104 29.15 11.78 46.80
CA GLN A 104 28.19 11.46 47.89
C GLN A 104 28.25 12.20 49.25
N GLU A 105 27.02 12.35 49.78
CA GLU A 105 26.58 12.33 51.18
C GLU A 105 27.07 13.38 52.21
N THR A 106 26.10 14.12 52.72
CA THR A 106 25.78 14.06 54.15
C THR A 106 24.26 14.04 54.32
N LEU A 107 23.76 13.00 54.98
CA LEU A 107 22.42 12.91 55.55
C LEU A 107 22.40 13.70 56.86
N GLU A 108 21.31 14.43 57.12
CA GLU A 108 20.90 14.86 58.46
C GLU A 108 19.49 14.29 58.75
#